data_AF-A0A1F7XM79-F1
#
_entry.id   AF-A0A1F7XM79-F1
#
_cell.length_a   1.000
_cell.length_b   1.000
_cell.length_c   1.000
_cell.angle_alpha   90.00
_cell.angle_beta   90.00
_cell.angle_gamma   90.00
#
_symmetry.space_group_name_H-M   'P 1'
#
loop_
_entity.id
_entity.type
_entity.pdbx_description
1 polymer ?
#
loop_
_entity_poly.entity_id
_entity_poly.type
_entity_poly.pdbx_seq_one_letter_code
_entity_poly.pdbx_strand_id
1 'polypeptide(L)'
;MYLAQVRPPEGGEVVDGVLTIQSVEYLFNNIVAVALSIAGIVLFILLIMGGFKFITAGGEPAKVEGARKTLTSAIIGLVVIVLSFLILRIIQTITGVDTTVFRITIP
;
A
#
# COMPACT_ATOMS: atom_id res chain seq x y z
N MET A 1 15.85 13.33 52.93
CA MET A 1 14.94 14.31 52.32
C MET A 1 15.16 14.27 50.81
N TYR A 2 14.28 13.55 50.12
CA TYR A 2 14.19 13.41 48.65
C TYR A 2 13.86 14.76 48.02
N LEU A 3 14.54 15.19 46.94
CA LEU A 3 13.94 16.02 45.88
C LEU A 3 14.62 15.77 44.51
N ALA A 4 13.94 14.91 43.74
CA ALA A 4 13.75 14.96 42.30
C ALA A 4 14.99 15.08 41.38
N GLN A 5 15.54 13.92 40.98
CA GLN A 5 15.90 13.73 39.58
C GLN A 5 14.65 13.97 38.73
N VAL A 6 14.52 15.16 38.14
CA VAL A 6 13.58 15.36 37.04
C VAL A 6 14.17 14.62 35.84
N ARG A 7 13.63 13.42 35.60
CA ARG A 7 13.85 12.58 34.42
C ARG A 7 13.86 13.47 33.15
N PRO A 8 14.81 13.29 32.22
CA PRO A 8 14.71 13.96 30.92
C PRO A 8 13.33 13.63 30.32
N PRO A 9 12.59 14.61 29.78
CA PRO A 9 11.30 14.34 29.16
C PRO A 9 11.54 13.37 28.00
N GLU A 10 11.12 12.12 28.22
CA GLU A 10 10.98 11.14 27.16
C GLU A 10 9.91 11.67 26.21
N GLY A 11 10.29 11.86 24.96
CA GLY A 11 9.39 11.80 23.82
C GLY A 11 8.19 12.74 23.85
N GLY A 12 8.28 13.79 23.03
CA GLY A 12 7.11 14.45 22.50
C GLY A 12 6.79 15.77 23.17
N GLU A 13 7.57 16.80 22.86
CA GLU A 13 6.93 18.07 22.54
C GLU A 13 6.11 17.83 21.25
N VAL A 14 4.86 17.40 21.41
CA VAL A 14 3.83 17.67 20.41
C VAL A 14 3.66 19.18 20.40
N VAL A 15 4.47 19.83 19.57
CA VAL A 15 4.27 21.24 19.25
C VAL A 15 2.95 21.33 18.49
N ASP A 16 1.96 21.85 19.19
CA ASP A 16 0.66 22.25 18.70
C ASP A 16 0.78 23.06 17.40
N GLY A 17 -0.02 22.70 16.39
CA GLY A 17 -0.41 23.64 15.33
C GLY A 17 0.59 23.87 14.20
N VAL A 18 1.52 22.95 13.93
CA VAL A 18 2.27 22.93 12.66
C VAL A 18 1.80 21.74 11.83
N LEU A 19 1.51 21.98 10.55
CA LEU A 19 1.39 20.94 9.53
C LEU A 19 2.80 20.33 9.31
N THR A 20 3.35 19.65 10.32
CA THR A 20 4.71 19.11 10.30
C THR A 20 4.76 18.05 9.20
N ILE A 21 5.85 18.00 8.43
CA ILE A 21 6.01 17.04 7.32
C ILE A 21 5.87 15.57 7.82
N GLN A 22 6.13 15.32 9.11
CA GLN A 22 5.85 14.06 9.79
C GLN A 22 4.36 13.68 9.78
N SER A 23 3.45 14.63 9.94
CA SER A 23 2.00 14.34 9.82
C SER A 23 1.64 13.90 8.40
N VAL A 24 2.31 14.46 7.39
CA VAL A 24 2.14 14.06 5.98
C VAL A 24 2.68 12.65 5.75
N GLU A 25 3.79 12.26 6.38
CA GLU A 25 4.30 10.88 6.35
C GLU A 25 3.30 9.87 6.91
N TYR A 26 2.75 10.15 8.10
CA TYR A 26 1.78 9.25 8.74
C TYR A 26 0.49 9.13 7.92
N LEU A 27 -0.03 10.26 7.43
CA LEU A 27 -1.23 10.26 6.58
C LEU A 27 -0.98 9.50 5.28
N PHE A 28 0.14 9.73 4.61
CA PHE A 28 0.47 9.05 3.36
C PHE A 28 0.61 7.54 3.54
N ASN A 29 1.37 7.10 4.55
CA ASN A 29 1.55 5.67 4.82
C ASN A 29 0.21 4.99 5.15
N ASN A 30 -0.63 5.62 5.97
CA ASN A 30 -1.94 5.09 6.31
C ASN A 30 -2.86 5.00 5.07
N ILE A 31 -2.88 6.03 4.22
CA ILE A 31 -3.69 6.02 2.97
C ILE A 31 -3.22 4.91 2.04
N VAL A 32 -1.92 4.74 1.84
CA VAL A 32 -1.36 3.68 0.99
C VAL A 32 -1.67 2.30 1.56
N ALA A 33 -1.51 2.08 2.86
CA ALA A 33 -1.83 0.82 3.51
C ALA A 33 -3.32 0.45 3.37
N VAL A 34 -4.21 1.41 3.59
CA VAL A 34 -5.66 1.22 3.39
C VAL A 34 -5.97 0.96 1.91
N ALA A 35 -5.38 1.72 0.98
CA ALA A 35 -5.60 1.51 -0.44
C ALA A 35 -5.13 0.12 -0.91
N LEU A 36 -3.96 -0.34 -0.45
CA LEU A 36 -3.43 -1.66 -0.80
C LEU A 36 -4.28 -2.80 -0.23
N SER A 37 -4.77 -2.67 1.01
CA SER A 37 -5.67 -3.66 1.60
C SER A 37 -6.99 -3.77 0.82
N ILE A 38 -7.60 -2.64 0.47
CA ILE A 38 -8.81 -2.61 -0.36
C ILE A 38 -8.54 -3.18 -1.75
N ALA A 39 -7.42 -2.79 -2.38
CA ALA A 39 -7.03 -3.28 -3.70
C ALA A 39 -6.86 -4.81 -3.69
N GLY A 40 -6.24 -5.38 -2.65
CA GLY A 40 -6.10 -6.84 -2.50
C GLY A 40 -7.45 -7.56 -2.45
N ILE A 41 -8.41 -7.02 -1.68
CA ILE A 41 -9.77 -7.59 -1.58
C ILE A 41 -10.50 -7.51 -2.92
N VAL A 42 -10.44 -6.35 -3.59
CA VAL A 42 -11.09 -6.15 -4.89
C VAL A 42 -10.52 -7.09 -5.94
N LEU A 43 -9.19 -7.22 -6.01
CA LEU A 43 -8.52 -8.14 -6.93
C LEU A 43 -8.93 -9.59 -6.66
N PHE A 44 -9.01 -9.99 -5.39
CA PHE A 44 -9.46 -11.32 -5.01
C PHE A 44 -10.89 -11.62 -5.49
N ILE A 45 -11.82 -10.67 -5.29
CA ILE A 45 -13.21 -10.79 -5.75
C ILE A 45 -13.27 -10.87 -7.28
N LEU A 46 -12.52 -10.02 -7.99
CA LEU A 46 -12.48 -10.02 -9.45
C LEU A 46 -11.93 -11.34 -10.02
N LEU A 47 -10.93 -11.93 -9.37
CA LEU A 47 -10.40 -13.24 -9.76
C LEU A 47 -11.43 -14.35 -9.55
N ILE A 48 -12.14 -14.35 -8.43
CA ILE A 48 -13.21 -15.32 -8.16
C ILE A 48 -14.33 -15.17 -9.20
N MET A 49 -14.88 -13.96 -9.36
CA MET A 49 -15.99 -13.71 -10.29
C MET A 49 -15.59 -13.97 -11.75
N GLY A 50 -14.39 -13.53 -12.15
CA GLY A 50 -13.84 -13.77 -13.48
C GLY A 50 -13.61 -15.26 -13.74
N GLY A 51 -13.06 -15.98 -12.76
CA GLY A 51 -12.82 -17.42 -12.83
C GLY A 51 -14.12 -18.22 -12.92
N PHE A 52 -15.10 -17.94 -12.06
CA PHE A 52 -16.42 -18.57 -12.13
C PHE A 52 -17.12 -18.31 -13.46
N LYS A 53 -17.08 -17.06 -13.95
CA LYS A 53 -17.66 -16.71 -15.25
C LYS A 53 -16.95 -17.41 -16.41
N PHE A 54 -15.64 -17.60 -16.31
CA PHE A 54 -14.86 -18.31 -17.32
C PHE A 54 -15.22 -19.80 -17.38
N ILE A 55 -15.33 -20.46 -16.22
CA ILE A 55 -15.69 -21.89 -16.13
C ILE A 55 -17.15 -22.12 -16.57
N THR A 56 -18.08 -21.25 -16.14
CA THR A 56 -19.51 -21.36 -16.44
C THR A 56 -19.90 -20.90 -17.85
N ALA A 57 -18.99 -20.28 -18.61
CA ALA A 57 -19.26 -19.80 -19.96
C ALA A 57 -19.57 -20.92 -20.96
N GLY A 58 -19.21 -22.18 -20.67
CA GLY A 58 -19.64 -23.35 -21.44
C GLY A 58 -19.23 -23.34 -22.93
N GLY A 59 -18.25 -22.52 -23.30
CA GLY A 59 -17.82 -22.34 -24.69
C GLY A 59 -18.57 -21.25 -25.48
N GLU A 60 -19.52 -20.53 -24.87
CA GLU A 60 -20.17 -19.39 -25.53
C GLU A 60 -19.16 -18.23 -25.68
N PRO A 61 -18.82 -17.80 -26.91
CA PRO A 61 -17.71 -16.88 -27.16
C PRO A 61 -17.88 -15.54 -26.45
N ALA A 62 -19.10 -14.99 -26.39
CA ALA A 62 -19.37 -13.71 -25.73
C ALA A 62 -19.12 -13.75 -24.22
N LYS A 63 -19.50 -14.85 -23.54
CA LYS A 63 -19.26 -15.03 -22.11
C LYS A 63 -17.79 -15.29 -21.80
N VAL A 64 -17.10 -16.07 -22.63
CA VAL A 64 -15.67 -16.34 -22.50
C VAL A 64 -14.87 -15.05 -22.68
N GLU A 65 -15.19 -14.23 -23.67
CA GLU A 65 -14.51 -12.96 -23.92
C GLU A 65 -14.71 -11.98 -22.77
N GLY A 66 -15.95 -11.85 -22.26
CA GLY A 66 -16.24 -11.04 -21.09
C GLY A 66 -15.48 -11.50 -19.84
N ALA A 67 -15.41 -12.82 -19.59
CA ALA A 67 -14.66 -13.38 -18.46
C ALA A 67 -13.15 -13.16 -18.61
N ARG A 68 -12.60 -13.36 -19.81
CA ARG A 68 -11.18 -13.08 -20.10
C ARG A 68 -10.85 -11.61 -19.86
N LYS A 69 -11.68 -10.68 -20.32
CA LYS A 69 -11.47 -9.24 -20.09
C LYS A 69 -11.40 -8.91 -18.60
N THR A 70 -12.32 -9.45 -17.80
CA THR A 70 -12.30 -9.29 -16.34
C THR A 70 -11.02 -9.86 -15.73
N LEU A 71 -10.63 -11.07 -16.13
CA LEU A 71 -9.43 -11.72 -15.61
C LEU A 71 -8.15 -10.95 -15.97
N THR A 72 -8.03 -10.51 -17.23
CA THR A 72 -6.92 -9.68 -17.70
C THR A 72 -6.84 -8.37 -16.93
N SER A 73 -7.97 -7.72 -16.64
CA SER A 73 -7.97 -6.48 -15.84
C SER A 73 -7.51 -6.71 -14.40
N ALA A 74 -7.90 -7.83 -13.78
CA ALA A 74 -7.43 -8.21 -12.45
C ALA A 74 -5.92 -8.50 -12.44
N ILE A 75 -5.43 -9.22 -13.45
CA ILE A 75 -3.99 -9.52 -13.59
C ILE A 75 -3.19 -8.23 -13.79
N ILE A 76 -3.65 -7.31 -14.64
CA ILE A 76 -2.98 -6.02 -14.86
C ILE A 76 -2.91 -5.23 -13.55
N GLY A 77 -4.01 -5.15 -12.79
CA GLY A 77 -4.02 -4.47 -11.49
C GLY A 77 -3.01 -5.08 -10.51
N LEU A 78 -2.95 -6.41 -10.43
CA LEU A 78 -1.96 -7.11 -9.61
C LEU A 78 -0.52 -6.82 -10.07
N VAL A 79 -0.26 -6.88 -11.37
CA VAL A 79 1.06 -6.61 -11.96
C VAL A 79 1.51 -5.18 -11.63
N VAL A 80 0.62 -4.20 -11.71
CA VAL A 80 0.96 -2.80 -11.36
C VAL A 80 1.38 -2.67 -9.89
N ILE A 81 0.68 -3.34 -8.97
CA ILE A 81 1.05 -3.33 -7.54
C ILE A 81 2.45 -3.95 -7.36
N VAL A 82 2.68 -5.12 -7.95
CA VAL A 82 3.97 -5.81 -7.85
C VAL A 82 5.11 -4.98 -8.47
N LEU A 83 4.88 -4.36 -9.62
CA LEU A 83 5.84 -3.49 -10.29
C LEU A 83 6.16 -2.24 -9.45
N SER A 84 5.16 -1.66 -8.79
CA SER A 84 5.36 -0.53 -7.88
C SER A 84 6.37 -0.89 -6.78
N PHE A 85 6.15 -2.02 -6.10
CA PHE A 85 7.09 -2.51 -5.08
C PHE A 85 8.47 -2.85 -5.64
N LEU A 86 8.54 -3.42 -6.85
CA LEU A 86 9.79 -3.73 -7.50
C LEU A 86 10.62 -2.47 -7.77
N ILE A 87 10.00 -1.40 -8.28
CA ILE A 87 10.66 -0.12 -8.54
C ILE A 87 11.17 0.48 -7.22
N LEU A 88 10.36 0.49 -6.16
CA LEU A 88 10.80 0.97 -4.84
C LEU A 88 12.03 0.19 -4.35
N ARG A 89 12.04 -1.14 -4.50
CA ARG A 89 13.17 -1.98 -4.11
C ARG A 89 14.45 -1.71 -4.90
N ILE A 90 14.32 -1.41 -6.20
CA ILE A 90 15.45 -1.00 -7.03
C ILE A 90 16.02 0.33 -6.52
N ILE A 91 15.16 1.30 -6.21
CA ILE A 91 15.58 2.59 -5.64
C ILE A 91 16.28 2.41 -4.30
N GLN A 92 15.76 1.54 -3.41
CA GLN A 92 16.42 1.20 -2.14
C GLN A 92 17.83 0.64 -2.37
N THR A 93 18.00 -0.22 -3.37
CA THR A 93 19.29 -0.85 -3.68
C THR A 93 20.33 0.15 -4.17
N ILE A 94 19.89 1.16 -4.93
CA ILE A 94 20.78 2.21 -5.46
C ILE A 94 21.09 3.26 -4.39
N THR A 95 20.09 3.68 -3.62
CA THR A 95 20.21 4.80 -2.66
C THR A 95 20.69 4.35 -1.28
N GLY A 96 20.54 3.07 -0.93
CA GLY A 96 20.84 2.52 0.40
C GLY A 96 19.86 2.95 1.50
N VAL A 97 18.79 3.67 1.15
CA VAL A 97 17.77 4.19 2.08
C VAL A 97 16.47 3.40 1.89
N ASP A 98 15.79 3.09 3.00
CA ASP A 98 14.50 2.40 2.95
C ASP A 98 13.40 3.35 2.44
N THR A 99 13.09 3.27 1.15
CA THR A 99 12.02 4.05 0.51
C THR A 99 10.64 3.38 0.58
N THR A 100 10.51 2.21 1.21
CA THR A 100 9.22 1.54 1.38
C THR A 100 8.45 2.15 2.55
N VAL A 101 9.17 2.72 3.51
CA VAL A 101 8.60 3.47 4.62
C VAL A 101 9.04 4.92 4.47
N PHE A 102 8.12 5.80 4.09
CA PHE A 102 8.41 7.23 4.01
C PHE A 102 8.60 7.77 5.43
N ARG A 103 9.85 7.78 5.89
CA ARG A 103 10.29 8.35 7.17
C ARG A 103 11.21 9.53 6.89
N ILE A 104 10.87 10.72 7.36
CA ILE A 104 11.78 11.87 7.34
C ILE A 104 12.48 11.89 8.69
N THR A 105 13.65 11.27 8.70
CA THR A 105 14.62 11.47 9.78
C THR A 105 15.23 12.85 9.62
N ILE A 106 14.78 13.80 10.44
CA ILE A 106 15.41 15.11 10.58
C ILE A 106 16.57 14.94 11.57
N PRO A 107 17.81 15.32 11.24
CA PRO A 107 18.92 15.34 12.20
C PRO A 107 18.75 16.42 13.28
#